data_AF-A0A653AF47-F1
#
_entry.id   AF-A0A653AF47-F1
#
_cell.length_a   1.000
_cell.length_b   1.000
_cell.length_c   1.000
_cell.angle_alpha   90.00
_cell.angle_beta   90.00
_cell.angle_gamma   90.00
#
_symmetry.space_group_name_H-M   'P 1'
#
loop_
_entity.id
_entity.type
_entity.pdbx_description
1 polymer ?
#
loop_
_entity_poly.entity_id
_entity_poly.type
_entity_poly.pdbx_seq_one_letter_code
_entity_poly.pdbx_strand_id
1 'polypeptide(L)' 'MKHFRKELWFEVPTRRAFINITPQVEDCVRESGIQKGLALVKGKQSYLP' A
#
# COMPACT_ATOMS: atom_id res chain seq x y z
N MET A 1 7.68 -20.14 0.91
CA MET A 1 7.87 -18.72 0.50
C MET A 1 6.77 -17.92 1.19
N LYS A 2 7.09 -16.87 1.96
CA LYS A 2 6.07 -16.06 2.66
C LYS A 2 5.53 -15.00 1.70
N HIS A 3 4.22 -14.79 1.70
CA HIS A 3 3.56 -13.75 0.94
C HIS A 3 2.74 -12.89 1.89
N PHE A 4 2.75 -11.58 1.68
CA PHE A 4 1.96 -10.61 2.43
C PHE A 4 1.25 -9.69 1.44
N ARG A 5 -0.03 -9.41 1.69
CA ARG A 5 -0.83 -8.50 0.88
C ARG A 5 -1.74 -7.68 1.79
N LYS A 6 -1.71 -6.36 1.61
CA LYS A 6 -2.58 -5.40 2.28
C LYS A 6 -3.04 -4.36 1.26
N GLU A 7 -4.29 -3.97 1.33
CA GLU A 7 -4.84 -2.91 0.48
C GLU A 7 -4.91 -1.62 1.29
N LEU A 8 -4.39 -0.54 0.71
CA LEU A 8 -4.43 0.78 1.30
C LEU A 8 -5.47 1.60 0.53
N TRP A 9 -6.48 2.10 1.25
CA TRP A 9 -7.55 2.90 0.69
C TRP A 9 -7.34 4.36 1.07
N PHE A 10 -7.51 5.24 0.09
CA PHE A 10 -7.34 6.68 0.27
C PHE A 10 -8.51 7.39 -0.38
N GLU A 11 -9.16 8.25 0.37
CA GLU A 11 -10.13 9.21 -0.16
C GLU A 11 -9.40 10.53 -0.43
N VAL A 12 -9.43 10.98 -1.68
CA VAL A 12 -8.85 12.25 -2.10
C VAL A 12 -9.98 13.20 -2.49
N PRO A 13 -10.21 14.28 -1.72
CA PRO A 13 -11.34 15.19 -1.96
C PRO A 13 -11.13 16.06 -3.21
N THR A 14 -9.90 16.10 -3.75
CA THR A 14 -9.55 16.82 -4.97
C THR A 14 -9.30 15.86 -6.12
N ARG A 15 -9.43 16.36 -7.35
CA ARG A 15 -9.15 15.59 -8.57
C ARG A 15 -7.71 15.03 -8.62
N ARG A 16 -6.76 15.69 -7.96
CA ARG A 16 -5.35 15.30 -7.90
C ARG A 16 -4.77 15.64 -6.54
N ALA A 17 -4.05 14.70 -5.95
CA ALA A 17 -3.30 14.89 -4.72
C ALA A 17 -2.04 14.03 -4.75
N PHE A 18 -1.02 14.42 -3.98
CA PHE A 18 0.13 13.60 -3.66
C PHE A 18 0.00 13.15 -2.20
N ILE A 19 -0.04 11.85 -1.96
CA ILE A 19 -0.10 11.27 -0.62
C ILE A 19 1.23 10.57 -0.36
N ASN A 20 1.89 10.91 0.75
CA ASN A 20 3.03 10.15 1.23
C ASN A 20 2.54 8.84 1.88
N ILE A 21 2.89 7.71 1.27
CA ILE A 21 2.49 6.37 1.74
C ILE A 21 3.62 5.59 2.42
N THR A 22 4.81 6.18 2.56
CA THR A 22 5.97 5.53 3.20
C THR A 22 5.65 4.94 4.57
N PRO A 23 4.99 5.64 5.52
CA PRO A 23 4.74 5.07 6.83
C PRO A 23 3.81 3.85 6.78
N GLN A 24 2.78 3.88 5.93
CA GLN A 24 1.87 2.73 5.76
C GLN A 24 2.59 1.52 5.14
N VAL A 25 3.53 1.77 4.21
CA VAL A 25 4.35 0.69 3.61
C VAL A 25 5.34 0.12 4.62
N GLU A 26 5.96 0.94 5.46
CA GLU A 26 6.84 0.47 6.54
C GLU A 26 6.08 -0.42 7.53
N ASP A 27 4.86 -0.05 7.89
CA ASP A 27 3.99 -0.88 8.73
C ASP A 27 3.66 -2.22 8.04
N CYS A 28 3.36 -2.21 6.75
CA CYS A 28 3.17 -3.43 5.96
C CYS A 28 4.40 -4.34 5.99
N VAL A 29 5.60 -3.77 5.82
CA VAL A 29 6.85 -4.54 5.85
C VAL A 29 7.09 -5.14 7.23
N ARG A 30 6.88 -4.36 8.29
CA ARG A 30 7.02 -4.81 9.68
C ARG A 30 6.02 -5.92 10.01
N GLU A 31 4.74 -5.75 9.66
CA GLU A 31 3.68 -6.75 9.84
C GLU A 31 3.94 -8.04 9.04
N SER A 32 4.55 -7.93 7.85
CA SER A 32 4.83 -9.08 7.00
C SER A 32 5.82 -10.10 7.60
N GLY A 33 6.69 -9.65 8.50
CA GLY A 33 7.77 -10.46 9.07
C GLY A 33 8.79 -10.99 8.04
N ILE A 34 8.82 -10.43 6.83
CA ILE A 34 9.76 -10.80 5.76
C ILE A 34 11.07 -10.02 5.97
N GLN A 35 12.15 -10.74 6.31
CA GLN A 35 13.46 -10.11 6.58
C GLN A 35 14.27 -9.81 5.32
N LYS A 36 14.10 -10.61 4.26
CA LYS A 36 14.80 -10.46 2.97
C LYS A 36 13.81 -10.78 1.85
N GLY A 37 13.57 -9.81 0.97
CA GLY A 37 12.60 -9.93 -0.10
C GLY A 37 12.41 -8.64 -0.88
N LEU A 38 11.31 -8.57 -1.63
CA LEU A 38 10.90 -7.41 -2.42
C LEU A 38 9.48 -7.00 -2.02
N ALA A 39 9.23 -5.69 -2.00
CA ALA A 39 7.90 -5.13 -1.78
C ALA A 39 7.38 -4.49 -3.08
N LEU A 40 6.27 -5.01 -3.62
CA LEU A 40 5.62 -4.44 -4.80
C LEU A 40 4.49 -3.51 -4.34
N VAL A 41 4.59 -2.24 -4.72
CA VAL A 41 3.54 -1.24 -4.51
C VAL A 41 2.94 -0.87 -5.87
N LYS A 42 1.62 -0.99 -5.99
CA LYS A 42 0.89 -0.58 -7.20
C LYS A 42 -0.37 0.20 -6.84
N GLY A 43 -0.72 1.16 -7.69
CA GLY A 43 -2.03 1.81 -7.65
C GLY A 43 -3.10 0.94 -8.30
N LYS A 44 -4.29 0.91 -7.72
CA LYS A 44 -5.50 0.38 -8.36
C LYS A 44 -6.61 1.40 -8.15
N GLN A 45 -7.09 2.01 -9.22
CA GLN A 45 -8.32 2.79 -9.15
C GLN A 45 -9.49 1.80 -9.25
N SER A 46 -10.26 1.67 -8.18
CA SER A 46 -11.51 0.92 -8.18
C SER A 46 -12.64 1.94 -8.11
N TYR A 47 -13.54 1.94 -9.08
CA TYR A 47 -14.84 2.60 -8.94
C TYR A 47 -15.74 1.60 -8.22
N LEU A 48 -16.27 1.98 -7.04
CA LEU A 48 -17.42 1.27 -6.50
C LEU A 48 -18.62 1.55 -7.44
N PRO A 49 -19.48 0.56 -7.69
CA PRO A 49 -20.68 0.77 -8.51
C PRO A 49 -21.60 1.85 -7.93
#